data_AF-A0A7Y5XRK8-F1
#
_entry.id   AF-A0A7Y5XRK8-F1
#
_cell.length_a   1.000
_cell.length_b   1.000
_cell.length_c   1.000
_cell.angle_alpha   90.00
_cell.angle_beta   90.00
_cell.angle_gamma   90.00
#
_symmetry.space_group_name_H-M   'P 1'
#
loop_
_entity.id
_entity.type
_entity.pdbx_description
1 polymer ?
#
loop_
_entity_poly.entity_id
_entity_poly.type
_entity_poly.pdbx_seq_one_letter_code
_entity_poly.pdbx_strand_id
1 'polypeptide(L)'
;MDESSAAQVPVAFVAPPEERAMLEQRERLVYLLDRGVLVVAGVGVLMLVMALLVTLAGNGTWRWWVTPLVLFALSAAMFYGVHRLESRPRGAIEIPAEFVQDFADVYEARDEVSDVLQAELGGEFTPEDVANVRAEMNVALGDAVDAARRLLVAQRAGSDDPAERDAFYASIDHVFDIHEQFVPPSEDDDDEDGFESFTGRDL
;
A
#
# COMPACT_ATOMS: atom_id res chain seq x y z
N MET A 1 19.20 24.08 21.85
CA MET A 1 19.11 23.47 20.52
C MET A 1 18.32 22.20 20.74
N ASP A 2 16.99 22.30 20.61
CA ASP A 2 16.11 21.14 20.68
C ASP A 2 16.19 20.41 19.35
N GLU A 3 16.69 19.18 19.40
CA GLU A 3 16.59 18.25 18.29
C GLU A 3 15.12 17.88 18.12
N SER A 4 14.53 18.42 17.04
CA SER A 4 13.42 17.86 16.26
C SER A 4 12.93 16.49 16.77
N SER A 5 12.03 16.52 17.75
CA SER A 5 11.06 15.45 17.94
C SER A 5 10.23 15.41 16.66
N ALA A 6 10.64 14.58 15.69
CA ALA A 6 9.78 14.19 14.59
C ALA A 6 8.47 13.73 15.24
N ALA A 7 7.40 14.50 15.03
CA ALA A 7 6.09 14.18 15.58
C ALA A 7 5.80 12.72 15.19
N GLN A 8 5.54 11.87 16.18
CA GLN A 8 5.07 10.51 15.90
C GLN A 8 3.66 10.64 15.33
N VAL A 9 3.59 10.83 14.02
CA VAL A 9 2.32 10.86 13.30
C VAL A 9 1.72 9.46 13.40
N PRO A 10 0.53 9.30 14.00
CA PRO A 10 -0.14 8.02 14.04
C PRO A 10 -0.45 7.61 12.59
N VAL A 11 -0.02 6.42 12.20
CA VAL A 11 -0.21 5.88 10.85
C VAL A 11 -1.07 4.63 10.89
N ALA A 12 -1.87 4.46 9.85
CA ALA A 12 -2.67 3.28 9.64
C ALA A 12 -2.39 2.67 8.26
N PHE A 13 -2.78 1.41 8.13
CA PHE A 13 -2.54 0.59 6.96
C PHE A 13 -3.89 0.14 6.41
N VAL A 14 -4.30 0.71 5.27
CA VAL A 14 -5.56 0.33 4.60
C VAL A 14 -5.25 -0.48 3.35
N ALA A 15 -5.83 -1.67 3.26
CA ALA A 15 -5.61 -2.61 2.17
C ALA A 15 -6.80 -2.59 1.19
N PRO A 16 -6.56 -2.54 -0.13
CA PRO A 16 -7.63 -2.68 -1.11
C PRO A 16 -8.26 -4.10 -1.06
N PRO A 17 -9.54 -4.24 -1.45
CA PRO A 17 -10.20 -5.54 -1.61
C PRO A 17 -9.40 -6.43 -2.56
N GLU A 18 -8.93 -7.57 -2.06
CA GLU A 18 -7.92 -8.39 -2.72
C GLU A 18 -8.49 -9.20 -3.90
N GLU A 19 -8.03 -8.93 -5.13
CA GLU A 19 -8.22 -9.87 -6.24
C GLU A 19 -7.44 -11.17 -5.95
N ARG A 20 -8.13 -12.32 -5.91
CA ARG A 20 -7.55 -13.65 -5.59
C ARG A 20 -6.29 -13.98 -6.42
N ALA A 21 -6.18 -13.48 -7.65
CA ALA A 21 -5.02 -13.68 -8.52
C ALA A 21 -3.75 -12.97 -8.01
N MET A 22 -3.87 -11.80 -7.39
CA MET A 22 -2.73 -11.07 -6.82
C MET A 22 -2.20 -11.73 -5.54
N LEU A 23 -3.07 -12.42 -4.79
CA LEU A 23 -2.69 -13.17 -3.60
C LEU A 23 -1.78 -14.34 -3.93
N GLU A 24 -2.17 -15.10 -4.94
CA GLU A 24 -1.40 -16.26 -5.38
C GLU A 24 -0.04 -15.84 -5.97
N GLN A 25 0.02 -14.72 -6.70
CA GLN A 25 1.28 -14.16 -7.17
C GLN A 25 2.19 -13.70 -6.03
N ARG A 26 1.63 -13.05 -5.00
CA ARG A 26 2.40 -12.59 -3.83
C ARG A 26 2.91 -13.75 -3.00
N GLU A 27 2.09 -14.77 -2.75
CA GLU A 27 2.54 -15.98 -2.03
C GLU A 27 3.70 -16.66 -2.76
N ARG A 28 3.62 -16.76 -4.10
CA ARG A 28 4.72 -17.25 -4.91
C ARG A 28 5.96 -16.35 -4.79
N LEU A 29 5.79 -15.03 -4.78
CA LEU A 29 6.90 -14.07 -4.68
C LEU A 29 7.57 -14.11 -3.31
N VAL A 30 6.80 -14.13 -2.22
CA VAL A 30 7.31 -14.28 -0.84
C VAL A 30 8.04 -15.62 -0.70
N TYR A 31 7.47 -16.70 -1.21
CA TYR A 31 8.09 -18.02 -1.21
C TYR A 31 9.43 -18.05 -1.97
N LEU A 32 9.49 -17.39 -3.15
CA LEU A 32 10.72 -17.26 -3.92
C LEU A 32 11.75 -16.38 -3.20
N LEU A 33 11.32 -15.31 -2.54
CA LEU A 33 12.20 -14.41 -1.79
C LEU A 33 12.79 -15.11 -0.56
N ASP A 34 11.97 -15.83 0.21
CA ASP A 34 12.39 -16.59 1.39
C ASP A 34 13.40 -17.70 1.04
N ARG A 35 13.11 -18.48 -0.01
CA ARG A 35 14.09 -19.44 -0.56
C ARG A 35 15.33 -18.76 -1.10
N GLY A 36 15.19 -17.59 -1.74
CA GLY A 36 16.31 -16.78 -2.21
C GLY A 36 17.24 -16.38 -1.07
N VAL A 37 16.69 -15.90 0.05
CA VAL A 37 17.43 -15.54 1.26
C VAL A 37 18.23 -16.74 1.78
N LEU A 38 17.61 -17.93 1.88
CA LEU A 38 18.27 -19.14 2.35
C LEU A 38 19.43 -19.58 1.44
N VAL A 39 19.23 -19.53 0.12
CA VAL A 39 20.28 -19.89 -0.86
C VAL A 39 21.45 -18.91 -0.77
N VAL A 40 21.17 -17.61 -0.76
CA VAL A 40 22.20 -16.56 -0.69
C VAL A 40 22.96 -16.65 0.64
N ALA A 41 22.26 -16.84 1.76
CA ALA A 41 22.88 -17.05 3.07
C ALA A 41 23.77 -18.30 3.08
N GLY A 42 23.29 -19.41 2.53
CA GLY A 42 24.05 -20.65 2.44
C GLY A 42 25.35 -20.50 1.63
N VAL A 43 25.28 -19.85 0.47
CA VAL A 43 26.47 -19.54 -0.34
C VAL A 43 27.39 -18.56 0.40
N GLY A 44 26.84 -17.57 1.10
CA GLY A 44 27.60 -16.63 1.94
C GLY A 44 28.40 -17.33 3.04
N VAL A 45 27.78 -18.28 3.75
CA VAL A 45 28.45 -19.09 4.79
C VAL A 45 29.55 -19.96 4.18
N LEU A 46 29.30 -20.62 3.06
CA LEU A 46 30.33 -21.42 2.36
C LEU A 46 31.54 -20.56 1.95
N MET A 47 31.28 -19.39 1.39
CA MET A 47 32.33 -18.44 1.00
C MET A 47 33.09 -17.91 2.22
N LEU A 48 32.41 -17.67 3.35
CA LEU A 48 33.04 -17.26 4.60
C LEU A 48 33.97 -18.35 5.14
N VAL A 49 33.52 -19.60 5.16
CA VAL A 49 34.33 -20.76 5.57
C VAL A 49 35.55 -20.90 4.67
N MET A 50 35.39 -20.73 3.36
CA MET A 50 36.51 -20.78 2.42
C MET A 50 37.51 -19.65 2.63
N ALA A 51 37.04 -18.41 2.85
CA ALA A 51 37.88 -17.27 3.17
C ALA A 51 38.66 -17.48 4.48
N LEU A 52 38.03 -18.08 5.49
CA LEU A 52 38.67 -18.46 6.75
C LEU A 52 39.77 -19.49 6.54
N LEU A 53 39.49 -20.57 5.79
CA LEU A 53 40.49 -21.60 5.48
C LEU A 53 41.70 -21.05 4.72
N VAL A 54 41.46 -20.18 3.73
CA VAL A 54 42.54 -19.53 2.97
C VAL A 54 43.36 -18.58 3.86
N THR A 55 42.69 -17.88 4.78
CA THR A 55 43.37 -17.00 5.75
C THR A 55 44.20 -17.81 6.76
N LEU A 56 43.67 -18.91 7.27
CA LEU A 56 44.38 -19.86 8.15
C LEU A 56 45.59 -20.51 7.46
N ALA A 57 45.49 -20.76 6.15
CA ALA A 57 46.60 -21.28 5.34
C ALA A 57 47.70 -20.22 5.05
N GLY A 58 47.58 -19.01 5.59
CA GLY A 58 48.56 -17.93 5.42
C GLY A 58 48.47 -17.18 4.08
N ASN A 59 47.51 -17.53 3.23
CA ASN A 59 47.30 -16.92 1.91
C ASN A 59 46.12 -15.93 1.89
N GLY A 60 45.63 -15.53 3.06
CA GLY A 60 44.51 -14.60 3.22
C GLY A 60 44.84 -13.20 2.73
N THR A 61 44.33 -12.83 1.56
CA THR A 61 44.23 -11.43 1.14
C THR A 61 42.84 -10.88 1.46
N TRP A 62 42.76 -9.57 1.75
CA TRP A 62 41.50 -8.85 2.01
C TRP A 62 40.40 -9.13 0.97
N ARG A 63 40.78 -9.38 -0.29
CA ARG A 63 39.85 -9.68 -1.39
C ARG A 63 38.97 -10.91 -1.12
N TRP A 64 39.47 -11.90 -0.39
CA TRP A 64 38.69 -13.11 -0.05
C TRP A 64 37.54 -12.83 0.92
N TRP A 65 37.59 -11.71 1.65
CA TRP A 65 36.56 -11.31 2.58
C TRP A 65 35.46 -10.47 1.94
N VAL A 66 35.73 -9.83 0.80
CA VAL A 66 34.76 -8.96 0.12
C VAL A 66 33.54 -9.75 -0.33
N THR A 67 33.74 -10.89 -1.00
CA THR A 67 32.63 -11.73 -1.52
C THR A 67 31.67 -12.21 -0.43
N PRO A 68 32.12 -12.84 0.68
CA PRO A 68 31.20 -13.27 1.73
C PRO A 68 30.52 -12.09 2.44
N LEU A 69 31.20 -10.95 2.61
CA LEU A 69 30.59 -9.76 3.19
C LEU A 69 29.47 -9.19 2.31
N VAL A 70 29.67 -9.12 1.00
CA VAL A 70 28.64 -8.68 0.04
C VAL A 70 27.44 -9.63 0.05
N LEU A 71 27.68 -10.95 0.09
CA LEU A 71 26.60 -11.94 0.16
C LEU A 71 25.80 -11.83 1.46
N PHE A 72 26.46 -11.58 2.59
CA PHE A 72 25.79 -11.33 3.87
C PHE A 72 24.97 -10.04 3.85
N ALA A 73 25.51 -8.95 3.29
CA ALA A 73 24.77 -7.69 3.15
C ALA A 73 23.54 -7.85 2.26
N LEU A 74 23.66 -8.60 1.15
CA LEU A 74 22.55 -8.87 0.24
C LEU A 74 21.49 -9.78 0.89
N SER A 75 21.91 -10.80 1.63
CA SER A 75 21.01 -11.65 2.41
C SER A 75 20.25 -10.85 3.48
N ALA A 76 20.94 -9.96 4.20
CA ALA A 76 20.30 -9.08 5.19
C ALA A 76 19.29 -8.11 4.55
N ALA A 77 19.63 -7.53 3.38
CA ALA A 77 18.71 -6.66 2.65
C ALA A 77 17.45 -7.42 2.16
N MET A 78 17.63 -8.64 1.65
CA MET A 78 16.50 -9.48 1.24
C MET A 78 15.65 -9.90 2.43
N PHE A 79 16.26 -10.30 3.55
CA PHE A 79 15.56 -10.64 4.79
C PHE A 79 14.74 -9.47 5.33
N TYR A 80 15.31 -8.26 5.34
CA TYR A 80 14.58 -7.05 5.69
C TYR A 80 13.42 -6.79 4.73
N GLY A 81 13.60 -7.05 3.44
CA GLY A 81 12.54 -7.02 2.43
C GLY A 81 11.38 -7.98 2.75
N VAL A 82 11.67 -9.25 3.06
CA VAL A 82 10.65 -10.24 3.48
C VAL A 82 9.93 -9.76 4.73
N HIS A 83 10.68 -9.36 5.77
CA HIS A 83 10.11 -8.97 7.04
C HIS A 83 9.22 -7.72 6.93
N ARG A 84 9.59 -6.77 6.06
CA ARG A 84 8.77 -5.59 5.74
C ARG A 84 7.49 -5.96 4.99
N LEU A 85 7.51 -7.00 4.18
CA LEU A 85 6.32 -7.51 3.48
C LEU A 85 5.39 -8.31 4.41
N GLU A 86 5.92 -9.00 5.42
CA GLU A 86 5.14 -9.77 6.39
C GLU A 86 4.51 -8.90 7.48
N SER A 87 5.17 -7.83 7.90
CA SER A 87 4.72 -6.95 9.00
C SER A 87 3.62 -5.95 8.62
N ARG A 88 3.18 -5.92 7.36
CA ARG A 88 2.20 -4.96 6.84
C ARG A 88 1.07 -5.69 6.10
N PRO A 89 -0.21 -5.31 6.30
CA PRO A 89 -1.33 -5.81 5.50
C PRO A 89 -1.07 -5.59 4.00
N ARG A 90 -1.62 -6.45 3.15
CA ARG A 90 -1.28 -6.51 1.71
C ARG A 90 -1.74 -5.24 1.00
N GLY A 91 -0.92 -4.71 0.09
CA GLY A 91 -1.26 -3.46 -0.60
C GLY A 91 -1.47 -2.27 0.33
N ALA A 92 -1.13 -2.40 1.61
CA ALA A 92 -1.51 -1.41 2.58
C ALA A 92 -0.80 -0.10 2.31
N ILE A 93 -1.59 0.93 2.05
CA ILE A 93 -1.10 2.27 1.94
C ILE A 93 -0.90 2.80 3.35
N GLU A 94 0.31 3.31 3.61
CA GLU A 94 0.54 4.11 4.81
C GLU A 94 -0.20 5.42 4.62
N ILE A 95 -1.22 5.63 5.45
CA ILE A 95 -1.99 6.88 5.50
C ILE A 95 -1.94 7.45 6.91
N PRO A 96 -2.14 8.77 7.07
CA PRO A 96 -2.34 9.35 8.39
C PRO A 96 -3.56 8.70 9.07
N ALA A 97 -3.46 8.40 10.36
CA ALA A 97 -4.50 7.67 11.08
C ALA A 97 -5.85 8.41 11.15
N GLU A 98 -5.85 9.72 10.96
CA GLU A 98 -7.06 10.54 10.92
C GLU A 98 -7.94 10.28 9.69
N PHE A 99 -7.37 9.77 8.59
CA PHE A 99 -8.09 9.51 7.32
C PHE A 99 -8.44 8.03 7.11
N VAL A 100 -8.35 7.20 8.17
CA VAL A 100 -8.65 5.76 8.07
C VAL A 100 -10.08 5.50 7.70
N GLN A 101 -10.99 6.27 8.30
CA GLN A 101 -12.42 6.16 8.04
C GLN A 101 -12.74 6.60 6.61
N ASP A 102 -12.21 7.75 6.18
CA ASP A 102 -12.41 8.24 4.81
C ASP A 102 -11.94 7.23 3.75
N PHE A 103 -10.82 6.53 3.98
CA PHE A 103 -10.40 5.46 3.08
C PHE A 103 -11.29 4.22 3.14
N ALA A 104 -11.82 3.86 4.31
CA ALA A 104 -12.75 2.75 4.42
C ALA A 104 -14.01 3.02 3.59
N ASP A 105 -14.56 4.23 3.70
CA ASP A 105 -15.75 4.67 2.98
C ASP A 105 -15.50 4.69 1.46
N VAL A 106 -14.32 5.15 1.02
CA VAL A 106 -13.90 5.12 -0.39
C VAL A 106 -13.80 3.69 -0.94
N TYR A 107 -13.31 2.74 -0.15
CA TYR A 107 -13.25 1.33 -0.56
C TYR A 107 -14.64 0.69 -0.61
N GLU A 108 -15.52 1.05 0.32
CA GLU A 108 -16.92 0.61 0.33
C GLU A 108 -17.67 1.12 -0.92
N ALA A 109 -17.59 2.42 -1.20
CA ALA A 109 -18.16 3.03 -2.40
C ALA A 109 -17.69 2.34 -3.69
N ARG A 110 -16.39 2.04 -3.78
CA ARG A 110 -15.80 1.33 -4.92
C ARG A 110 -16.32 -0.11 -5.06
N ASP A 111 -16.55 -0.80 -3.96
CA ASP A 111 -17.09 -2.17 -3.98
C ASP A 111 -18.58 -2.17 -4.33
N GLU A 112 -19.38 -1.22 -3.83
CA GLU A 112 -20.78 -1.05 -4.20
C GLU A 112 -20.96 -0.78 -5.70
N VAL A 113 -20.16 0.12 -6.28
CA VAL A 113 -20.16 0.36 -7.74
C VAL A 113 -19.82 -0.93 -8.49
N SER A 114 -18.82 -1.70 -8.03
CA SER A 114 -18.45 -2.95 -8.67
C SER A 114 -19.58 -3.99 -8.60
N ASP A 115 -20.31 -4.04 -7.49
CA ASP A 115 -21.42 -4.96 -7.28
C ASP A 115 -22.62 -4.61 -8.17
N VAL A 116 -22.97 -3.32 -8.29
CA VAL A 116 -24.02 -2.85 -9.22
C VAL A 116 -23.66 -3.17 -10.67
N LEU A 117 -22.45 -2.80 -11.10
CA LEU A 117 -21.99 -3.08 -12.47
C LEU A 117 -21.95 -4.57 -12.80
N GLN A 118 -21.66 -5.42 -11.80
CA GLN A 118 -21.66 -6.87 -11.98
C GLN A 118 -23.08 -7.45 -12.01
N ALA A 119 -24.01 -6.91 -11.22
CA ALA A 119 -25.40 -7.33 -11.20
C ALA A 119 -26.11 -7.02 -12.52
N GLU A 120 -25.77 -5.90 -13.15
CA GLU A 120 -26.41 -5.41 -14.38
C GLU A 120 -25.66 -5.78 -15.67
N LEU A 121 -24.59 -6.58 -15.56
CA LEU A 121 -23.77 -7.00 -16.68
C LEU A 121 -24.59 -7.80 -17.71
N GLY A 122 -24.71 -7.27 -18.93
CA GLY A 122 -25.50 -7.86 -20.01
C GLY A 122 -26.96 -7.41 -20.06
N GLY A 123 -27.36 -6.52 -19.15
CA GLY A 123 -28.61 -5.76 -19.19
C GLY A 123 -28.37 -4.34 -19.71
N GLU A 124 -28.24 -3.39 -18.78
CA GLU A 124 -28.04 -1.96 -19.07
C GLU A 124 -26.56 -1.64 -19.41
N PHE A 125 -25.62 -2.40 -18.84
CA PHE A 125 -24.19 -2.20 -19.08
C PHE A 125 -23.58 -3.23 -20.02
N THR A 126 -22.77 -2.76 -20.97
CA THR A 126 -21.91 -3.62 -21.77
C THR A 126 -20.62 -3.98 -21.01
N PRO A 127 -19.92 -5.07 -21.41
CA PRO A 127 -18.62 -5.38 -20.84
C PRO A 127 -17.57 -4.26 -21.00
N GLU A 128 -17.69 -3.43 -22.05
CA GLU A 128 -16.82 -2.27 -22.26
C GLU A 128 -17.13 -1.15 -21.27
N ASP A 129 -18.41 -0.89 -20.98
CA ASP A 129 -18.83 0.10 -19.98
C ASP A 129 -18.33 -0.28 -18.59
N VAL A 130 -18.52 -1.53 -18.18
CA VAL A 130 -18.01 -2.04 -16.90
C VAL A 130 -16.48 -1.94 -16.81
N ALA A 131 -15.77 -2.20 -17.92
CA ALA A 131 -14.32 -2.05 -17.95
C ALA A 131 -13.89 -0.58 -17.84
N ASN A 132 -14.59 0.34 -18.49
CA ASN A 132 -14.31 1.78 -18.45
C ASN A 132 -14.55 2.35 -17.04
N VAL A 133 -15.70 2.05 -16.42
CA VAL A 133 -16.00 2.53 -15.06
C VAL A 133 -15.04 1.95 -14.04
N ARG A 134 -14.69 0.66 -14.14
CA ARG A 134 -13.64 0.08 -13.29
C ARG A 134 -12.29 0.74 -13.50
N ALA A 135 -11.93 1.08 -14.73
CA ALA A 135 -10.67 1.77 -15.01
C ALA A 135 -10.66 3.18 -14.41
N GLU A 136 -11.75 3.93 -14.57
CA GLU A 136 -11.93 5.27 -14.01
C GLU A 136 -11.90 5.25 -12.47
N MET A 137 -12.64 4.33 -11.84
CA MET A 137 -12.64 4.11 -10.39
C MET A 137 -11.24 3.78 -9.86
N ASN A 138 -10.49 2.93 -10.55
CA ASN A 138 -9.12 2.60 -10.16
C ASN A 138 -8.16 3.80 -10.30
N VAL A 139 -8.40 4.71 -11.26
CA VAL A 139 -7.63 5.94 -11.41
C VAL A 139 -7.94 6.89 -10.26
N ALA A 140 -9.21 7.15 -9.96
CA ALA A 140 -9.64 8.01 -8.86
C ALA A 140 -9.10 7.50 -7.50
N LEU A 141 -9.20 6.19 -7.25
CA LEU A 141 -8.63 5.55 -6.07
C LEU A 141 -7.10 5.67 -6.01
N GLY A 142 -6.42 5.58 -7.15
CA GLY A 142 -4.97 5.79 -7.26
C GLY A 142 -4.58 7.22 -6.90
N ASP A 143 -5.33 8.20 -7.38
CA ASP A 143 -5.11 9.61 -7.06
C ASP A 143 -5.33 9.90 -5.57
N ALA A 144 -6.36 9.31 -4.95
CA ALA A 144 -6.61 9.41 -3.51
C ALA A 144 -5.47 8.84 -2.67
N VAL A 145 -4.94 7.68 -3.07
CA VAL A 145 -3.76 7.07 -2.46
C VAL A 145 -2.53 7.95 -2.56
N ASP A 146 -2.28 8.55 -3.72
CA ASP A 146 -1.10 9.39 -3.93
C ASP A 146 -1.22 10.74 -3.21
N ALA A 147 -2.43 11.31 -3.09
CA ALA A 147 -2.69 12.48 -2.25
C ALA A 147 -2.45 12.16 -0.76
N ALA A 148 -2.97 11.05 -0.26
CA ALA A 148 -2.76 10.63 1.14
C ALA A 148 -1.28 10.41 1.47
N ARG A 149 -0.50 9.87 0.53
CA ARG A 149 0.96 9.72 0.69
C ARG A 149 1.67 11.06 0.76
N ARG A 150 1.31 12.03 -0.08
CA ARG A 150 1.88 13.39 -0.03
C ARG A 150 1.58 14.06 1.29
N LEU A 151 0.34 13.94 1.76
CA LEU A 151 -0.09 14.44 3.06
C LEU A 151 0.70 13.81 4.21
N LEU A 152 0.91 12.48 4.17
CA LEU A 152 1.74 11.80 5.17
C LEU A 152 3.20 12.26 5.15
N VAL A 153 3.77 12.51 3.96
CA VAL A 153 5.12 13.05 3.82
C VAL A 153 5.20 14.46 4.41
N ALA A 154 4.21 15.32 4.16
CA ALA A 154 4.15 16.66 4.71
C ALA A 154 4.05 16.63 6.25
N GLN A 155 3.18 15.80 6.80
CA GLN A 155 3.04 15.64 8.25
C GLN A 155 4.30 15.09 8.91
N ARG A 156 4.99 14.13 8.28
CA ARG A 156 6.30 13.63 8.76
C ARG A 156 7.38 14.70 8.72
N ALA A 157 7.28 15.65 7.81
CA ALA A 157 8.16 16.83 7.76
C ALA A 157 7.76 17.92 8.78
N GLY A 158 6.69 17.70 9.56
CA GLY A 158 6.17 18.67 10.54
C GLY A 158 5.38 19.82 9.90
N SER A 159 4.95 19.66 8.66
CA SER A 159 4.11 20.62 7.94
C SER A 159 2.68 20.10 7.87
N ASP A 160 1.74 20.92 8.31
CA ASP A 160 0.31 20.70 8.05
C ASP A 160 -0.06 21.57 6.84
N ASP A 161 0.10 21.01 5.64
CA ASP A 161 -0.11 21.74 4.39
C ASP A 161 -1.60 21.67 3.98
N PRO A 162 -2.37 22.76 4.10
CA PRO A 162 -3.78 22.76 3.76
C PRO A 162 -4.01 22.44 2.27
N ALA A 163 -3.06 22.78 1.38
CA ALA A 163 -3.21 22.49 -0.04
C ALA A 163 -3.14 20.98 -0.35
N GLU A 164 -2.32 20.23 0.38
CA GLU A 164 -2.26 18.76 0.24
C GLU A 164 -3.49 18.09 0.87
N ARG A 165 -4.06 18.70 1.91
CA ARG A 165 -5.31 18.23 2.53
C ARG A 165 -6.51 18.47 1.60
N ASP A 166 -6.59 19.65 0.97
CA ASP A 166 -7.62 19.96 -0.03
C ASP A 166 -7.52 19.04 -1.25
N ALA A 167 -6.29 18.76 -1.72
CA ALA A 167 -6.05 17.81 -2.80
C ALA A 167 -6.48 16.38 -2.44
N PHE A 168 -6.32 15.99 -1.18
CA PHE A 168 -6.79 14.69 -0.68
C PHE A 168 -8.32 14.60 -0.69
N TYR A 169 -9.03 15.60 -0.15
CA TYR A 169 -10.49 15.61 -0.22
C TYR A 169 -11.01 15.65 -1.66
N ALA A 170 -10.43 16.48 -2.53
CA ALA A 170 -10.82 16.52 -3.94
C ALA A 170 -10.63 15.18 -4.67
N SER A 171 -9.62 14.39 -4.29
CA SER A 171 -9.42 13.05 -4.86
C SER A 171 -10.39 12.00 -4.34
N ILE A 172 -10.86 12.15 -3.10
CA ILE A 172 -11.90 11.31 -2.51
C ILE A 172 -13.27 11.66 -3.09
N ASP A 173 -13.58 12.95 -3.22
CA ASP A 173 -14.83 13.43 -3.82
C ASP A 173 -15.03 12.85 -5.21
N HIS A 174 -13.96 12.74 -6.01
CA HIS A 174 -14.04 12.11 -7.33
C HIS A 174 -14.44 10.62 -7.28
N VAL A 175 -14.04 9.87 -6.24
CA VAL A 175 -14.52 8.48 -6.06
C VAL A 175 -16.01 8.47 -5.74
N PHE A 176 -16.47 9.38 -4.87
CA PHE A 176 -17.88 9.50 -4.52
C PHE A 176 -18.74 10.01 -5.68
N ASP A 177 -18.24 10.91 -6.52
CA ASP A 177 -18.93 11.36 -7.74
C ASP A 177 -19.20 10.18 -8.69
N ILE A 178 -18.25 9.25 -8.82
CA ILE A 178 -18.44 8.02 -9.59
C ILE A 178 -19.47 7.14 -8.87
N HIS A 179 -19.38 7.00 -7.55
CA HIS A 179 -20.35 6.20 -6.77
C HIS A 179 -21.78 6.70 -6.93
N GLU A 180 -22.04 7.99 -6.76
CA GLU A 180 -23.37 8.60 -6.92
C GLU A 180 -23.94 8.43 -8.34
N GLN A 181 -23.07 8.33 -9.35
CA GLN A 181 -23.50 8.09 -10.73
C GLN A 181 -24.09 6.69 -10.94
N PHE A 182 -23.61 5.69 -10.19
CA PHE A 182 -23.96 4.28 -10.42
C PHE A 182 -24.77 3.65 -9.29
N VAL A 183 -24.68 4.17 -8.07
CA VAL A 183 -25.39 3.67 -6.90
C VAL A 183 -26.47 4.70 -6.54
N PRO A 184 -27.76 4.40 -6.80
CA PRO A 184 -28.83 5.30 -6.41
C PRO A 184 -28.93 5.37 -4.87
N PRO A 185 -29.33 6.51 -4.30
CA PRO A 185 -29.57 6.61 -2.87
C PRO A 185 -30.64 5.60 -2.46
N SER A 186 -30.38 4.83 -1.40
CA SER A 186 -31.34 3.94 -0.77
C SER A 186 -32.59 4.75 -0.36
N GLU A 187 -33.77 4.38 -0.89
CA GLU A 187 -35.04 4.97 -0.46
C GLU A 187 -35.44 4.53 0.97
N ASP A 188 -34.67 3.65 1.62
CA ASP A 188 -34.99 3.02 2.91
C ASP A 188 -34.21 3.60 4.13
N ASP A 189 -33.37 4.62 3.97
CA ASP A 189 -32.63 5.24 5.09
C ASP A 189 -33.40 6.38 5.80
N ASP A 190 -34.71 6.19 6.00
CA ASP A 190 -35.52 7.04 6.89
C ASP A 190 -35.41 6.60 8.38
N ASP A 191 -34.65 5.54 8.68
CA ASP A 191 -34.41 5.07 10.05
C ASP A 191 -32.92 4.94 10.37
N GLU A 192 -32.38 5.98 11.03
CA GLU A 192 -31.22 5.93 11.95
C GLU A 192 -29.87 5.42 11.39
N ASP A 193 -29.13 6.25 10.67
CA ASP A 193 -27.79 6.74 11.07
C ASP A 193 -27.25 7.69 9.97
N GLY A 194 -27.08 8.96 10.34
CA GLY A 194 -26.87 10.07 9.41
C GLY A 194 -25.62 9.93 8.55
N PHE A 195 -25.84 9.70 7.25
CA PHE A 195 -24.94 10.19 6.20
C PHE A 195 -25.00 11.72 6.24
N GLU A 196 -24.14 12.35 7.05
CA GLU A 196 -23.99 13.81 7.02
C GLU A 196 -23.40 14.19 5.66
N SER A 197 -24.26 14.72 4.78
CA SER A 197 -23.87 15.38 3.54
C SER A 197 -22.69 16.33 3.80
N PHE A 198 -21.55 16.05 3.17
CA PHE A 198 -20.24 16.68 3.36
C PHE A 198 -20.16 18.20 3.03
N THR A 199 -21.28 18.86 2.71
CA THR A 199 -21.28 20.28 2.29
C THR A 199 -21.31 21.31 3.43
N GLY A 200 -21.04 20.91 4.68
CA GLY A 200 -21.39 21.72 5.85
C GLY A 200 -20.34 21.90 6.95
N ARG A 201 -19.03 21.88 6.67
CA ARG A 201 -18.02 22.24 7.69
C ARG A 201 -17.47 23.65 7.47
N ASP A 202 -17.97 24.58 8.28
CA ASP A 202 -17.56 25.99 8.32
C ASP A 202 -16.03 26.17 8.43
N LEU A 203 -15.57 27.20 7.71
CA LEU A 203 -14.25 27.82 7.72
C LEU A 203 -13.74 28.23 9.11
#